data_AF-A0AAJ4ID29-F1
#
_entry.id   AF-A0AAJ4ID29-F1
#
_cell.length_a   1.000
_cell.length_b   1.000
_cell.length_c   1.000
_cell.angle_alpha   90.00
_cell.angle_beta   90.00
_cell.angle_gamma   90.00
#
_symmetry.space_group_name_H-M   'P 1'
#
loop_
_entity.id
_entity.type
_entity.pdbx_description
1 polymer ?
#
loop_
_entity_poly.entity_id
_entity_poly.type
_entity_poly.pdbx_seq_one_letter_code
_entity_poly.pdbx_strand_id
1 'polypeptide(L)'
;MSSVTRFYQWITSSPSLFETRLPFVSVSHLNATVPNDIEPYQGNARLGFLYQYLCSKLLRQSTQYQIELEEVQLQSNGKTLGALDFLLLNRESGQFEHWEVAIKFYLLLDGKWYGPNAQDRLDKKLDHMLNHQLKMSSSTAFLQQYGQYQDSQPRLLMQGRLYINPFLPQDIPTHCLGYPINPNTIAGYWCFAHQWPQINQPLYELSKANWAAGGMAAADAPAVEKPQKRFIHAQSRNGQFWFIVPDNWPHG
;
A
#
# COMPACT_ATOMS: atom_id res chain seq x y z
N MET A 1 -20.17 -9.99 1.42
CA MET A 1 -19.37 -8.74 1.48
C MET A 1 -18.59 -8.58 0.19
N SER A 2 -18.64 -7.42 -0.46
CA SER A 2 -17.94 -7.15 -1.74
C SER A 2 -16.40 -7.13 -1.54
N SER A 3 -15.63 -7.21 -2.64
CA SER A 3 -14.16 -7.04 -2.59
C SER A 3 -13.76 -5.65 -2.11
N VAL A 4 -14.52 -4.62 -2.49
CA VAL A 4 -14.30 -3.22 -2.10
C VAL A 4 -14.54 -3.05 -0.59
N THR A 5 -15.62 -3.61 -0.05
CA THR A 5 -15.89 -3.57 1.40
C THR A 5 -14.83 -4.34 2.20
N ARG A 6 -14.36 -5.50 1.71
CA ARG A 6 -13.21 -6.21 2.31
C ARG A 6 -11.95 -5.35 2.32
N PHE A 7 -11.68 -4.66 1.22
CA PHE A 7 -10.51 -3.81 1.13
C PHE A 7 -10.62 -2.61 2.09
N TYR A 8 -11.78 -1.96 2.17
CA TYR A 8 -12.01 -0.90 3.15
C TYR A 8 -11.78 -1.39 4.59
N GLN A 9 -12.35 -2.54 4.97
CA GLN A 9 -12.12 -3.11 6.30
C GLN A 9 -10.65 -3.48 6.54
N TRP A 10 -9.94 -3.93 5.50
CA TRP A 10 -8.51 -4.17 5.60
C TRP A 10 -7.72 -2.87 5.86
N ILE A 11 -8.09 -1.75 5.24
CA ILE A 11 -7.44 -0.45 5.48
C ILE A 11 -7.55 -0.04 6.95
N THR A 12 -8.72 -0.24 7.59
CA THR A 12 -8.94 0.16 8.98
C THR A 12 -8.25 -0.75 10.00
N SER A 13 -7.87 -1.97 9.62
CA SER A 13 -7.30 -2.98 10.52
C SER A 13 -5.84 -3.32 10.24
N SER A 14 -5.32 -3.00 9.05
CA SER A 14 -3.96 -3.32 8.66
C SER A 14 -2.97 -2.29 9.22
N PRO A 15 -1.85 -2.72 9.82
CA PRO A 15 -0.80 -1.79 10.23
C PRO A 15 -0.08 -1.16 9.03
N SER A 16 0.61 -0.05 9.26
CA SER A 16 1.61 0.46 8.32
C SER A 16 2.80 -0.50 8.22
N LEU A 17 3.46 -0.53 7.04
CA LEU A 17 4.73 -1.23 6.78
C LEU A 17 5.84 -0.82 7.74
N PHE A 18 5.76 0.36 8.31
CA PHE A 18 6.69 0.88 9.31
C PHE A 18 5.99 0.97 10.66
N GLU A 19 6.76 0.90 11.74
CA GLU A 19 6.21 1.15 13.08
C GLU A 19 5.65 2.58 13.16
N THR A 20 4.55 2.75 13.89
CA THR A 20 3.87 4.04 14.03
C THR A 20 4.74 5.03 14.79
N ARG A 21 5.44 5.89 14.04
CA ARG A 21 6.23 7.02 14.50
C ARG A 21 6.30 8.05 13.38
N LEU A 22 6.38 9.33 13.68
CA LEU A 22 6.43 10.35 12.62
C LEU A 22 7.55 10.06 11.59
N PRO A 23 7.27 10.22 10.28
CA PRO A 23 6.00 10.68 9.69
C PRO A 23 4.94 9.57 9.51
N PHE A 24 5.23 8.31 9.84
CA PHE A 24 4.32 7.18 9.64
C PHE A 24 3.14 7.19 10.60
N VAL A 25 1.95 7.00 10.04
CA VAL A 25 0.68 6.99 10.77
C VAL A 25 -0.08 5.69 10.56
N SER A 26 -1.02 5.42 11.46
CA SER A 26 -2.04 4.38 11.34
C SER A 26 -3.42 5.02 11.34
N VAL A 27 -4.39 4.40 10.68
CA VAL A 27 -5.80 4.79 10.71
C VAL A 27 -6.67 3.88 11.58
N SER A 28 -6.04 2.93 12.28
CA SER A 28 -6.75 1.95 13.13
C SER A 28 -7.53 2.58 14.29
N HIS A 29 -7.18 3.80 14.68
CA HIS A 29 -7.85 4.54 15.75
C HIS A 29 -9.15 5.23 15.30
N LEU A 30 -9.41 5.32 13.98
CA LEU A 30 -10.57 6.05 13.46
C LEU A 30 -11.92 5.36 13.72
N ASN A 31 -11.92 4.13 14.24
CA ASN A 31 -13.12 3.36 14.64
C ASN A 31 -14.28 3.45 13.63
N ALA A 32 -13.96 3.51 12.34
CA ALA A 32 -14.97 3.75 11.31
C ALA A 32 -15.87 2.53 11.13
N THR A 33 -17.18 2.77 11.13
CA THR A 33 -18.17 1.76 10.79
C THR A 33 -18.00 1.36 9.33
N VAL A 34 -17.81 0.07 9.08
CA VAL A 34 -17.72 -0.47 7.71
C VAL A 34 -19.08 -0.26 7.02
N PRO A 35 -19.15 0.52 5.93
CA PRO A 35 -20.41 0.72 5.20
C PRO A 35 -20.91 -0.59 4.60
N ASN A 36 -22.23 -0.80 4.62
CA ASN A 36 -22.86 -2.00 4.04
C ASN A 36 -22.62 -2.08 2.53
N ASP A 37 -22.66 -0.94 1.83
CA ASP A 37 -22.33 -0.84 0.40
C ASP A 37 -21.42 0.36 0.15
N ILE A 38 -20.21 0.08 -0.34
CA ILE A 38 -19.29 1.10 -0.85
C ILE A 38 -19.47 1.12 -2.36
N GLU A 39 -19.76 2.29 -2.91
CA GLU A 39 -19.86 2.49 -4.36
C GLU A 39 -18.64 1.91 -5.09
N PRO A 40 -18.84 1.16 -6.20
CA PRO A 40 -17.73 0.64 -6.97
C PRO A 40 -16.85 1.77 -7.52
N TYR A 41 -15.54 1.66 -7.34
CA TYR A 41 -14.59 2.59 -7.93
C TYR A 41 -14.53 2.41 -9.46
N GLN A 42 -14.86 3.47 -10.20
CA GLN A 42 -14.91 3.48 -11.68
C GLN A 42 -13.69 4.14 -12.35
N GLY A 43 -12.68 4.52 -11.56
CA GLY A 43 -11.51 5.21 -12.07
C GLY A 43 -10.39 4.28 -12.56
N ASN A 44 -9.15 4.72 -12.42
CA ASN A 44 -7.99 4.02 -12.96
C ASN A 44 -7.74 2.67 -12.26
N ALA A 45 -7.63 1.59 -13.03
CA ALA A 45 -7.48 0.22 -12.52
C ALA A 45 -6.19 -0.06 -11.72
N ARG A 46 -5.27 0.91 -11.56
CA ARG A 46 -4.13 0.77 -10.65
C ARG A 46 -4.62 0.77 -9.20
N LEU A 47 -4.16 -0.22 -8.44
CA LEU A 47 -4.55 -0.45 -7.05
C LEU A 47 -4.36 0.77 -6.14
N GLY A 48 -3.35 1.60 -6.41
CA GLY A 48 -3.08 2.82 -5.66
C GLY A 48 -4.26 3.80 -5.66
N PHE A 49 -4.96 3.97 -6.78
CA PHE A 49 -6.11 4.89 -6.81
C PHE A 49 -7.32 4.32 -6.09
N LEU A 50 -7.57 3.02 -6.19
CA LEU A 50 -8.62 2.37 -5.40
C LEU A 50 -8.33 2.54 -3.90
N TYR A 51 -7.07 2.36 -3.50
CA TYR A 51 -6.64 2.55 -2.11
C TYR A 51 -6.84 3.99 -1.63
N GLN A 52 -6.42 4.98 -2.42
CA GLN A 52 -6.62 6.39 -2.13
C GLN A 52 -8.11 6.77 -2.04
N TYR A 53 -8.93 6.30 -2.99
CA TYR A 53 -10.38 6.47 -2.95
C TYR A 53 -11.00 5.93 -1.65
N LEU A 54 -10.59 4.74 -1.22
CA LEU A 54 -11.07 4.14 0.02
C LEU A 54 -10.55 4.87 1.27
N CYS A 55 -9.32 5.41 1.24
CA CYS A 55 -8.82 6.30 2.27
C CYS A 55 -9.65 7.60 2.35
N SER A 56 -10.03 8.20 1.21
CA SER A 56 -10.92 9.38 1.19
C SER A 56 -12.27 9.05 1.83
N LYS A 57 -12.90 7.92 1.46
CA LYS A 57 -14.17 7.49 2.08
C LYS A 57 -14.02 7.28 3.59
N LEU A 58 -12.93 6.68 4.06
CA LEU A 58 -12.63 6.50 5.48
C LEU A 58 -12.48 7.85 6.21
N LEU A 59 -11.66 8.75 5.66
CA LEU A 59 -11.37 10.06 6.24
C LEU A 59 -12.62 10.94 6.29
N ARG A 60 -13.51 10.87 5.29
CA ARG A 60 -14.80 11.61 5.30
C ARG A 60 -15.76 11.15 6.39
N GLN A 61 -15.61 9.93 6.88
CA GLN A 61 -16.40 9.41 8.01
C GLN A 61 -15.74 9.70 9.36
N SER A 62 -14.50 10.16 9.38
CA SER A 62 -13.77 10.48 10.60
C SER A 62 -14.39 11.68 11.31
N THR A 63 -14.54 11.57 12.63
CA THR A 63 -14.84 12.73 13.48
C THR A 63 -13.59 13.54 13.80
N GLN A 64 -12.41 12.93 13.70
CA GLN A 64 -11.10 13.52 14.03
C GLN A 64 -10.50 14.31 12.87
N TYR A 65 -10.68 13.85 11.63
CA TYR A 65 -10.12 14.51 10.45
C TYR A 65 -11.21 15.13 9.59
N GLN A 66 -10.93 16.31 9.06
CA GLN A 66 -11.70 16.94 8.00
C GLN A 66 -10.80 17.09 6.76
N ILE A 67 -11.29 16.66 5.60
CA ILE A 67 -10.57 16.86 4.33
C ILE A 67 -10.75 18.31 3.89
N GLU A 68 -9.65 19.05 3.78
CA GLU A 68 -9.61 20.40 3.24
C GLU A 68 -9.33 20.38 1.74
N LEU A 69 -8.37 19.55 1.30
CA LEU A 69 -8.03 19.33 -0.10
C LEU A 69 -7.78 17.84 -0.34
N GLU A 70 -8.10 17.37 -1.55
CA GLU A 70 -7.74 16.03 -2.03
C GLU A 70 -7.28 16.09 -3.49
N GLU A 71 -6.34 15.21 -3.86
CA GLU A 71 -5.82 15.03 -5.23
C GLU A 71 -5.30 16.33 -5.90
N VAL A 72 -4.62 17.18 -5.13
CA VAL A 72 -4.14 18.49 -5.60
C VAL A 72 -2.95 18.31 -6.52
N GLN A 73 -3.14 18.54 -7.83
CA GLN A 73 -2.05 18.55 -8.80
C GLN A 73 -1.26 19.87 -8.71
N LEU A 74 0.04 19.76 -8.50
CA LEU A 74 0.96 20.90 -8.50
C LEU A 74 1.67 21.03 -9.84
N GLN A 75 1.70 22.26 -10.35
CA GLN A 75 2.39 22.60 -11.57
C GLN A 75 3.32 23.79 -11.33
N SER A 76 4.47 23.79 -12.00
CA SER A 76 5.40 24.91 -12.02
C SER A 76 6.01 25.04 -13.40
N ASN A 77 5.96 26.24 -13.99
CA ASN A 77 6.49 26.53 -15.32
C ASN A 77 5.99 25.54 -16.40
N GLY A 78 4.70 25.20 -16.36
CA GLY A 78 4.07 24.26 -17.30
C GLY A 78 4.46 22.79 -17.12
N LYS A 79 5.18 22.44 -16.04
CA LYS A 79 5.52 21.05 -15.69
C LYS A 79 4.78 20.61 -14.45
N THR A 80 4.21 19.41 -14.48
CA THR A 80 3.65 18.76 -13.29
C THR A 80 4.78 18.43 -12.32
N LEU A 81 4.75 18.98 -11.12
CA LEU A 81 5.68 18.66 -10.04
C LEU A 81 5.27 17.38 -9.30
N GLY A 82 3.97 17.13 -9.21
CA GLY A 82 3.41 16.00 -8.48
C GLY A 82 1.95 16.25 -8.13
N ALA A 83 1.42 15.42 -7.25
CA ALA A 83 0.10 15.63 -6.66
C ALA A 83 0.14 15.28 -5.18
N LEU A 84 -0.49 16.10 -4.34
CA LEU A 84 -0.74 15.76 -2.94
C LEU A 84 -1.99 14.89 -2.85
N ASP A 85 -1.92 13.83 -2.05
CA ASP A 85 -3.08 12.96 -1.86
C ASP A 85 -4.15 13.65 -1.01
N PHE A 86 -3.80 14.12 0.20
CA PHE A 86 -4.74 14.78 1.10
C PHE A 86 -4.10 15.91 1.91
N LEU A 87 -4.87 16.97 2.11
CA LEU A 87 -4.65 17.94 3.17
C LEU A 87 -5.82 17.87 4.15
N LEU A 88 -5.50 17.63 5.41
CA LEU A 88 -6.48 17.38 6.47
C LEU A 88 -6.37 18.43 7.57
N LEU A 89 -7.50 18.82 8.16
CA LEU A 89 -7.54 19.44 9.48
C LEU A 89 -7.74 18.34 10.54
N ASN A 90 -6.77 18.18 11.43
CA ASN A 90 -6.94 17.39 12.64
C ASN A 90 -7.71 18.23 13.67
N ARG A 91 -8.96 17.86 13.93
CA ARG A 91 -9.89 18.59 14.80
C ARG A 91 -9.54 18.51 16.29
N GLU A 92 -8.75 17.50 16.69
CA GLU A 92 -8.30 17.37 18.07
C GLU A 92 -7.14 18.33 18.36
N SER A 93 -6.17 18.42 17.46
CA SER A 93 -4.99 19.28 17.65
C SER A 93 -5.16 20.69 17.07
N GLY A 94 -6.14 20.90 16.19
CA GLY A 94 -6.31 22.13 15.40
C GLY A 94 -5.26 22.32 14.31
N GLN A 95 -4.44 21.30 14.01
CA GLN A 95 -3.34 21.39 13.05
C GLN A 95 -3.74 20.88 11.66
N PHE A 96 -3.17 21.49 10.63
CA PHE A 96 -3.22 20.93 9.29
C PHE A 96 -2.17 19.82 9.13
N GLU A 97 -2.54 18.76 8.44
CA GLU A 97 -1.69 17.62 8.13
C GLU A 97 -1.72 17.34 6.63
N HIS A 98 -0.54 17.25 6.02
CA HIS A 98 -0.38 16.78 4.66
C HIS A 98 -0.17 15.26 4.69
N TRP A 99 -1.16 14.51 4.22
CA TRP A 99 -1.12 13.07 4.18
C TRP A 99 -0.81 12.58 2.76
N GLU A 100 0.19 11.70 2.68
CA GLU A 100 0.41 10.84 1.53
C GLU A 100 0.02 9.40 1.88
N VAL A 101 -0.61 8.69 0.95
CA VAL A 101 -1.09 7.32 1.17
C VAL A 101 -0.49 6.37 0.12
N ALA A 102 0.02 5.23 0.55
CA ALA A 102 0.60 4.24 -0.35
C ALA A 102 0.29 2.82 0.09
N ILE A 103 -0.20 2.00 -0.85
CA ILE A 103 -0.27 0.55 -0.69
C ILE A 103 0.83 -0.15 -1.50
N LYS A 104 1.60 -1.04 -0.85
CA LYS A 104 2.72 -1.73 -1.49
C LYS A 104 2.86 -3.21 -1.09
N PHE A 105 3.45 -3.99 -1.98
CA PHE A 105 3.70 -5.41 -1.79
C PHE A 105 5.15 -5.68 -2.17
N TYR A 106 5.96 -6.15 -1.22
CA TYR A 106 7.39 -6.33 -1.42
C TYR A 106 7.86 -7.73 -1.04
N LEU A 107 8.76 -8.29 -1.86
CA LEU A 107 9.35 -9.61 -1.78
C LEU A 107 10.79 -9.47 -1.31
N LEU A 108 11.17 -10.16 -0.22
CA LEU A 108 12.52 -10.15 0.32
C LEU A 108 13.45 -10.97 -0.56
N LEU A 109 14.48 -10.36 -1.12
CA LEU A 109 15.61 -11.03 -1.75
C LEU A 109 16.90 -10.25 -1.49
N ASP A 110 17.96 -10.95 -1.07
CA ASP A 110 19.29 -10.40 -0.82
C ASP A 110 19.28 -9.13 0.06
N GLY A 111 18.53 -9.20 1.16
CA GLY A 111 18.40 -8.11 2.15
C GLY A 111 17.61 -6.89 1.66
N LYS A 112 16.93 -6.99 0.50
CA LYS A 112 16.14 -5.91 -0.09
C LYS A 112 14.71 -6.33 -0.34
N TRP A 113 13.80 -5.35 -0.29
CA TRP A 113 12.37 -5.52 -0.47
C TRP A 113 11.96 -5.04 -1.87
N TYR A 114 11.81 -5.98 -2.81
CA TYR A 114 11.50 -5.72 -4.22
C TYR A 114 10.01 -5.85 -4.52
N GLY A 115 9.47 -4.97 -5.36
CA GLY A 115 8.11 -5.16 -5.86
C GLY A 115 8.07 -6.35 -6.83
N PRO A 116 6.88 -6.91 -7.10
CA PRO A 116 6.73 -7.93 -8.15
C PRO A 116 7.20 -7.41 -9.51
N ASN A 117 7.09 -6.10 -9.75
CA ASN A 117 7.88 -5.39 -10.75
C ASN A 117 9.20 -4.93 -10.11
N ALA A 118 10.32 -5.56 -10.49
CA ALA A 118 11.62 -5.42 -9.83
C ALA A 118 12.20 -3.99 -9.77
N GLN A 119 11.72 -3.07 -10.61
CA GLN A 119 12.10 -1.66 -10.57
C GLN A 119 11.57 -0.96 -9.30
N ASP A 120 10.43 -1.41 -8.76
CA ASP A 120 9.90 -0.95 -7.49
C ASP A 120 10.67 -1.60 -6.34
N ARG A 121 11.09 -0.81 -5.37
CA ARG A 121 11.84 -1.24 -4.19
C ARG A 121 11.42 -0.38 -3.00
N LEU A 122 11.28 -1.00 -1.83
CA LEU A 122 10.83 -0.32 -0.62
C LEU A 122 11.71 0.87 -0.26
N ASP A 123 13.04 0.72 -0.34
CA ASP A 123 13.97 1.79 0.01
C ASP A 123 13.89 2.96 -0.97
N LYS A 124 13.85 2.69 -2.28
CA LYS A 124 13.65 3.75 -3.30
C LYS A 124 12.30 4.45 -3.14
N LYS A 125 11.23 3.68 -2.89
CA LYS A 125 9.90 4.24 -2.69
C LYS A 125 9.87 5.09 -1.43
N LEU A 126 10.42 4.60 -0.32
CA LEU A 126 10.47 5.33 0.93
C LEU A 126 11.26 6.63 0.79
N ASP A 127 12.44 6.59 0.18
CA ASP A 127 13.25 7.78 -0.09
C ASP A 127 12.45 8.83 -0.87
N HIS A 128 11.77 8.41 -1.96
CA HIS A 128 10.91 9.31 -2.72
C HIS A 128 9.76 9.88 -1.90
N MET A 129 9.11 9.09 -1.03
CA MET A 129 8.06 9.62 -0.16
C MET A 129 8.59 10.69 0.79
N LEU A 130 9.70 10.41 1.48
CA LEU A 130 10.28 11.28 2.50
C LEU A 130 10.89 12.55 1.90
N ASN A 131 11.60 12.41 0.78
CA ASN A 131 12.42 13.46 0.22
C ASN A 131 11.75 14.25 -0.91
N HIS A 132 10.65 13.75 -1.46
CA HIS A 132 9.90 14.42 -2.52
C HIS A 132 8.44 14.63 -2.11
N GLN A 133 7.65 13.56 -2.01
CA GLN A 133 6.18 13.67 -1.84
C GLN A 133 5.80 14.46 -0.59
N LEU A 134 6.29 14.06 0.58
CA LEU A 134 5.94 14.73 1.85
C LEU A 134 6.42 16.19 1.91
N LYS A 135 7.36 16.61 1.07
CA LYS A 135 7.84 17.99 0.99
C LYS A 135 6.99 18.88 0.07
N MET A 136 6.03 18.31 -0.68
CA MET A 136 5.23 19.07 -1.65
C MET A 136 4.40 20.18 -1.01
N SER A 137 3.87 19.97 0.20
CA SER A 137 3.11 21.01 0.93
C SER A 137 3.95 22.19 1.40
N SER A 138 5.29 22.06 1.37
CA SER A 138 6.22 23.17 1.64
C SER A 138 6.83 23.75 0.36
N SER A 139 6.43 23.26 -0.81
CA SER A 139 6.95 23.76 -2.08
C SER A 139 6.40 25.15 -2.40
N THR A 140 7.18 25.98 -3.10
CA THR A 140 6.74 27.32 -3.54
C THR A 140 5.45 27.26 -4.35
N ALA A 141 5.31 26.27 -5.24
CA ALA A 141 4.11 26.11 -6.06
C ALA A 141 2.85 25.86 -5.20
N PHE A 142 2.97 25.03 -4.15
CA PHE A 142 1.86 24.80 -3.22
C PHE A 142 1.54 26.07 -2.43
N LEU A 143 2.56 26.70 -1.81
CA LEU A 143 2.37 27.86 -0.94
C LEU A 143 1.82 29.10 -1.68
N GLN A 144 2.13 29.26 -2.96
CA GLN A 144 1.55 30.32 -3.79
C GLN A 144 0.03 30.18 -3.96
N GLN A 145 -0.47 28.96 -4.02
CA GLN A 145 -1.89 28.68 -4.23
C GLN A 145 -2.65 28.44 -2.91
N TYR A 146 -1.95 27.94 -1.89
CA TYR A 146 -2.53 27.36 -0.68
C TYR A 146 -1.79 27.82 0.60
N GLY A 147 -1.30 29.07 0.61
CA GLY A 147 -0.45 29.61 1.68
C GLY A 147 -1.03 29.54 3.09
N GLN A 148 -2.36 29.43 3.23
CA GLN A 148 -3.01 29.20 4.53
C GLN A 148 -2.64 27.86 5.19
N TYR A 149 -2.01 26.93 4.45
CA TYR A 149 -1.62 25.60 4.93
C TYR A 149 -0.10 25.41 5.05
N GLN A 150 0.66 26.52 5.14
CA GLN A 150 2.12 26.51 5.17
C GLN A 150 2.74 25.67 6.31
N ASP A 151 2.06 25.59 7.45
CA ASP A 151 2.53 24.86 8.65
C ASP A 151 2.02 23.41 8.70
N SER A 152 1.52 22.89 7.56
CA SER A 152 0.99 21.53 7.48
C SER A 152 2.05 20.48 7.81
N GLN A 153 1.69 19.56 8.70
CA GLN A 153 2.60 18.54 9.17
C GLN A 153 2.55 17.30 8.25
N PRO A 154 3.70 16.80 7.75
CA PRO A 154 3.70 15.65 6.86
C PRO A 154 3.35 14.36 7.62
N ARG A 155 2.53 13.52 6.99
CA ARG A 155 2.11 12.20 7.47
C ARG A 155 2.11 11.20 6.31
N LEU A 156 2.52 9.98 6.59
CA LEU A 156 2.60 8.90 5.61
C LEU A 156 1.84 7.67 6.11
N LEU A 157 0.73 7.35 5.44
CA LEU A 157 0.07 6.07 5.60
C LEU A 157 0.60 5.11 4.53
N MET A 158 1.59 4.30 4.89
CA MET A 158 2.15 3.30 3.97
C MET A 158 1.75 1.90 4.43
N GLN A 159 0.71 1.32 3.86
CA GLN A 159 0.21 -0.02 4.19
C GLN A 159 0.63 -1.05 3.13
N GLY A 160 0.46 -2.33 3.43
CA GLY A 160 0.86 -3.36 2.49
C GLY A 160 1.10 -4.73 3.10
N ARG A 161 1.87 -5.54 2.37
CA ARG A 161 2.35 -6.83 2.86
C ARG A 161 3.77 -7.09 2.38
N LEU A 162 4.59 -7.60 3.28
CA LEU A 162 5.93 -8.08 3.04
C LEU A 162 5.91 -9.61 2.90
N TYR A 163 6.69 -10.12 1.95
CA TYR A 163 6.72 -11.52 1.58
C TYR A 163 8.13 -12.06 1.74
N ILE A 164 8.26 -13.23 2.37
CA ILE A 164 9.52 -13.96 2.51
C ILE A 164 9.50 -15.24 1.70
N ASN A 165 10.66 -15.77 1.33
CA ASN A 165 10.73 -17.04 0.61
C ASN A 165 10.92 -18.19 1.60
N PRO A 166 9.92 -19.08 1.79
CA PRO A 166 10.03 -20.18 2.76
C PRO A 166 11.04 -21.25 2.35
N PHE A 167 11.53 -21.22 1.11
CA PHE A 167 12.48 -22.18 0.54
C PHE A 167 13.90 -21.61 0.40
N LEU A 168 14.11 -20.36 0.82
CA LEU A 168 15.40 -19.68 0.74
C LEU A 168 15.64 -18.95 2.07
N PRO A 169 16.46 -19.52 2.98
CA PRO A 169 16.80 -18.89 4.25
C PRO A 169 17.49 -17.54 4.02
N GLN A 170 16.98 -16.49 4.65
CA GLN A 170 17.54 -15.14 4.58
C GLN A 170 17.33 -14.41 5.90
N ASP A 171 18.27 -13.54 6.25
CA ASP A 171 18.06 -12.57 7.32
C ASP A 171 17.00 -11.56 6.89
N ILE A 172 16.00 -11.37 7.75
CA ILE A 172 14.91 -10.43 7.51
C ILE A 172 15.35 -9.04 8.00
N PRO A 173 15.46 -8.02 7.13
CA PRO A 173 15.80 -6.68 7.55
C PRO A 173 14.73 -6.13 8.49
N THR A 174 15.15 -5.64 9.65
CA THR A 174 14.26 -4.99 10.63
C THR A 174 14.09 -3.50 10.37
N HIS A 175 14.90 -2.92 9.48
CA HIS A 175 14.91 -1.50 9.16
C HIS A 175 15.02 -1.26 7.65
N CYS A 176 14.49 -0.12 7.20
CA CYS A 176 14.73 0.43 5.86
C CYS A 176 15.00 1.94 6.00
N LEU A 177 16.14 2.41 5.48
CA LEU A 177 16.60 3.81 5.62
C LEU A 177 16.58 4.34 7.07
N GLY A 178 16.90 3.48 8.05
CA GLY A 178 16.89 3.84 9.48
C GLY A 178 15.50 3.84 10.13
N TYR A 179 14.45 3.47 9.39
CA TYR A 179 13.09 3.33 9.90
C TYR A 179 12.75 1.87 10.20
N PRO A 180 12.24 1.55 11.41
CA PRO A 180 11.89 0.20 11.80
C PRO A 180 10.69 -0.27 10.98
N ILE A 181 10.85 -1.43 10.37
CA ILE A 181 9.81 -2.14 9.63
C ILE A 181 8.90 -2.81 10.66
N ASN A 182 7.60 -2.72 10.45
CA ASN A 182 6.63 -3.39 11.29
C ASN A 182 6.62 -4.90 10.99
N PRO A 183 7.07 -5.78 11.92
CA PRO A 183 7.18 -7.21 11.65
C PRO A 183 5.82 -7.87 11.39
N ASN A 184 4.71 -7.30 11.88
CA ASN A 184 3.36 -7.81 11.65
C ASN A 184 2.90 -7.68 10.18
N THR A 185 3.66 -6.98 9.35
CA THR A 185 3.38 -6.84 7.92
C THR A 185 4.04 -7.94 7.08
N ILE A 186 4.93 -8.73 7.68
CA ILE A 186 5.54 -9.92 7.08
C ILE A 186 4.56 -11.08 7.20
N ALA A 187 3.65 -11.17 6.24
CA ALA A 187 2.51 -12.06 6.29
C ALA A 187 2.25 -12.79 4.96
N GLY A 188 3.23 -12.81 4.06
CA GLY A 188 3.13 -13.42 2.75
C GLY A 188 4.33 -14.33 2.45
N TYR A 189 4.13 -15.28 1.55
CA TYR A 189 5.21 -16.09 0.98
C TYR A 189 5.45 -15.75 -0.47
N TRP A 190 6.69 -15.84 -0.92
CA TRP A 190 6.98 -15.80 -2.33
C TRP A 190 7.96 -16.90 -2.73
N CYS A 191 7.94 -17.31 -3.99
CA CYS A 191 8.93 -18.23 -4.51
C CYS A 191 9.19 -18.02 -6.00
N PHE A 192 10.30 -18.55 -6.47
CA PHE A 192 10.57 -18.68 -7.89
C PHE A 192 9.69 -19.75 -8.54
N ALA A 193 9.49 -19.67 -9.85
CA ALA A 193 8.69 -20.63 -10.60
C ALA A 193 9.28 -22.06 -10.52
N HIS A 194 10.60 -22.24 -10.48
CA HIS A 194 11.22 -23.55 -10.26
C HIS A 194 10.91 -24.15 -8.89
N GLN A 195 10.59 -23.32 -7.89
CA GLN A 195 10.21 -23.75 -6.53
C GLN A 195 8.73 -24.12 -6.42
N TRP A 196 7.91 -23.86 -7.46
CA TRP A 196 6.48 -24.19 -7.48
C TRP A 196 6.12 -25.60 -6.98
N PRO A 197 6.84 -26.68 -7.35
CA PRO A 197 6.52 -28.03 -6.87
C PRO A 197 6.62 -28.22 -5.35
N GLN A 198 7.26 -27.29 -4.63
CA GLN A 198 7.38 -27.31 -3.16
C GLN A 198 6.14 -26.74 -2.44
N ILE A 199 5.20 -26.15 -3.19
CA ILE A 199 3.94 -25.65 -2.66
C ILE A 199 2.95 -26.82 -2.56
N ASN A 200 2.77 -27.37 -1.35
CA ASN A 200 1.91 -28.54 -1.11
C ASN A 200 0.41 -28.21 -1.02
N GLN A 201 -0.04 -27.11 -1.61
CA GLN A 201 -1.43 -26.67 -1.55
C GLN A 201 -1.84 -25.91 -2.82
N PRO A 202 -3.11 -26.03 -3.24
CA PRO A 202 -3.62 -25.25 -4.36
C PRO A 202 -3.61 -23.75 -4.06
N LEU A 203 -3.29 -22.96 -5.08
CA LEU A 203 -3.31 -21.50 -5.05
C LEU A 203 -4.36 -20.96 -6.02
N TYR A 204 -4.96 -19.83 -5.68
CA TYR A 204 -6.02 -19.16 -6.44
C TYR A 204 -5.60 -17.73 -6.76
N GLU A 205 -5.61 -17.36 -8.03
CA GLU A 205 -5.14 -16.04 -8.46
C GLU A 205 -6.02 -14.93 -7.89
N LEU A 206 -5.39 -13.89 -7.34
CA LEU A 206 -6.06 -12.71 -6.84
C LEU A 206 -6.13 -11.66 -7.95
N SER A 207 -7.35 -11.23 -8.26
CA SER A 207 -7.54 -9.97 -8.98
C SER A 207 -7.01 -8.80 -8.16
N LYS A 208 -6.63 -7.69 -8.82
CA LYS A 208 -6.01 -6.52 -8.16
C LYS A 208 -6.79 -6.03 -6.94
N ALA A 209 -8.11 -5.96 -7.02
CA ALA A 209 -8.97 -5.51 -5.91
C ALA A 209 -8.89 -6.41 -4.66
N ASN A 210 -8.45 -7.67 -4.81
CA ASN A 210 -8.29 -8.63 -3.72
C ASN A 210 -6.82 -8.77 -3.28
N TRP A 211 -5.87 -8.00 -3.80
CA TRP A 211 -4.46 -8.11 -3.40
C TRP A 211 -4.24 -7.79 -1.91
N ALA A 212 -4.97 -6.81 -1.37
CA ALA A 212 -4.83 -6.39 0.01
C ALA A 212 -5.54 -7.36 0.97
N ALA A 213 -6.86 -7.47 0.84
CA ALA A 213 -7.72 -8.21 1.76
C ALA A 213 -7.89 -9.70 1.42
N GLY A 214 -7.40 -10.14 0.26
CA GLY A 214 -7.70 -11.47 -0.26
C GLY A 214 -9.13 -11.59 -0.75
N GLY A 215 -9.46 -12.79 -1.21
CA GLY A 215 -10.80 -13.13 -1.66
C GLY A 215 -11.07 -14.59 -1.38
N MET A 216 -12.31 -14.92 -1.04
CA MET A 216 -12.72 -16.32 -1.06
C MET A 216 -12.82 -16.73 -2.53
N ALA A 217 -11.92 -17.61 -2.96
CA ALA A 217 -12.12 -18.32 -4.21
C ALA A 217 -13.47 -19.04 -4.12
N ALA A 218 -14.27 -18.98 -5.19
CA ALA A 218 -15.48 -19.79 -5.28
C ALA A 218 -15.09 -21.27 -5.06
N ALA A 219 -16.00 -22.08 -4.54
CA ALA A 219 -15.71 -23.47 -4.21
C ALA A 219 -15.12 -24.22 -5.42
N ASP A 220 -15.60 -23.88 -6.60
CA ASP A 220 -15.31 -24.36 -7.94
C ASP A 220 -14.27 -23.56 -8.74
N ALA A 221 -13.70 -22.49 -8.17
CA ALA A 221 -12.67 -21.73 -8.86
C ALA A 221 -11.45 -22.62 -9.18
N PRO A 222 -10.92 -22.61 -10.42
CA PRO A 222 -9.76 -23.41 -10.76
C PRO A 222 -8.53 -22.90 -10.01
N ALA A 223 -7.70 -23.83 -9.54
CA ALA A 223 -6.38 -23.49 -9.02
C ALA A 223 -5.50 -22.98 -10.16
N VAL A 224 -4.58 -22.07 -9.85
CA VAL A 224 -3.65 -21.54 -10.84
C VAL A 224 -2.60 -22.59 -11.17
N GLU A 225 -2.21 -22.63 -12.43
CA GLU A 225 -1.06 -23.43 -12.87
C GLU A 225 0.25 -22.66 -12.65
N LYS A 226 1.37 -23.39 -12.73
CA LYS A 226 2.71 -22.82 -12.62
C LYS A 226 2.90 -21.69 -13.65
N PRO A 227 3.23 -20.45 -13.23
CA PRO A 227 3.48 -19.38 -14.17
C PRO A 227 4.77 -19.60 -14.96
N GLN A 228 4.76 -19.21 -16.24
CA GLN A 228 5.94 -19.29 -17.11
C GLN A 228 6.62 -17.95 -17.39
N LYS A 229 5.85 -16.85 -17.50
CA LYS A 229 6.36 -15.56 -18.05
C LYS A 229 6.06 -14.33 -17.21
N ARG A 230 5.15 -14.44 -16.24
CA ARG A 230 4.72 -13.31 -15.41
C ARG A 230 4.67 -13.75 -13.96
N PHE A 231 4.73 -12.79 -13.05
CA PHE A 231 4.38 -13.09 -11.68
C PHE A 231 2.87 -13.35 -11.53
N ILE A 232 2.52 -14.16 -10.53
CA ILE A 232 1.14 -14.35 -10.06
C ILE A 232 1.08 -13.91 -8.60
N HIS A 233 0.06 -13.14 -8.25
CA HIS A 233 -0.35 -12.96 -6.85
C HIS A 233 -1.54 -13.87 -6.59
N ALA A 234 -1.40 -14.77 -5.63
CA ALA A 234 -2.41 -15.77 -5.32
C ALA A 234 -2.63 -15.90 -3.81
N GLN A 235 -3.66 -16.63 -3.45
CA GLN A 235 -3.98 -17.01 -2.09
C GLN A 235 -4.34 -18.49 -2.05
N SER A 236 -3.95 -19.21 -1.01
CA SER A 236 -4.47 -20.55 -0.73
C SER A 236 -5.81 -20.51 -0.02
N ARG A 237 -6.51 -21.65 0.08
CA ARG A 237 -7.81 -21.73 0.78
C ARG A 237 -7.74 -21.34 2.26
N ASN A 238 -6.60 -21.57 2.94
CA ASN A 238 -6.40 -21.17 4.34
C ASN A 238 -6.01 -19.68 4.50
N GLY A 239 -5.99 -18.90 3.41
CA GLY A 239 -5.76 -17.45 3.46
C GLY A 239 -4.30 -17.02 3.31
N GLN A 240 -3.34 -17.95 3.19
CA GLN A 240 -1.93 -17.61 2.98
C GLN A 240 -1.72 -16.96 1.60
N PHE A 241 -1.15 -15.77 1.59
CA PHE A 241 -0.81 -15.05 0.36
C PHE A 241 0.50 -15.56 -0.23
N TRP A 242 0.53 -15.65 -1.56
CA TRP A 242 1.66 -16.13 -2.34
C TRP A 242 1.96 -15.22 -3.53
N PHE A 243 3.22 -14.85 -3.70
CA PHE A 243 3.74 -14.39 -4.99
C PHE A 243 4.58 -15.51 -5.63
N ILE A 244 4.36 -15.76 -6.91
CA ILE A 244 5.21 -16.66 -7.69
C ILE A 244 5.80 -15.85 -8.81
N VAL A 245 7.11 -15.74 -8.85
CA VAL A 245 7.85 -14.91 -9.80
C VAL A 245 8.63 -15.78 -10.80
N PRO A 246 8.88 -15.28 -12.02
CA PRO A 246 9.77 -15.96 -12.97
C PRO A 246 11.17 -16.22 -12.41
N ASP A 247 11.85 -17.25 -12.89
CA ASP A 247 13.18 -17.65 -12.40
C ASP A 247 14.29 -16.61 -12.69
N ASN A 248 14.04 -15.69 -13.64
CA ASN A 248 14.95 -14.59 -13.95
C ASN A 248 14.66 -13.30 -13.15
N TRP A 249 13.57 -13.24 -12.38
CA TRP A 249 13.33 -12.11 -11.47
C TRP A 249 14.44 -12.05 -10.40
N PRO A 250 14.92 -10.87 -9.96
CA PRO A 250 14.46 -9.52 -10.31
C PRO A 250 15.21 -8.91 -11.51
N HIS A 251 16.04 -9.66 -12.22
CA HIS A 251 16.96 -9.15 -13.25
C HIS A 251 16.46 -9.34 -14.70
N GLY A 252 15.37 -10.07 -14.87
CA GLY A 252 14.80 -10.47 -16.15
C GLY A 252 13.92 -9.46 -16.85
#